data_AF-A0A972TA21-F1
#
_entry.id   AF-A0A972TA21-F1
#
_cell.length_a   1.000
_cell.length_b   1.000
_cell.length_c   1.000
_cell.angle_alpha   90.00
_cell.angle_beta   90.00
_cell.angle_gamma   90.00
#
_symmetry.space_group_name_H-M   'P 1'
#
loop_
_entity.id
_entity.type
_entity.pdbx_description
1 polymer ?
#
loop_
_entity_poly.entity_id
_entity_poly.type
_entity_poly.pdbx_seq_one_letter_code
_entity_poly.pdbx_strand_id
1 'polypeptide(L)' 'MKYEKEIELKLRELPEDLKREAIDYLESLINRRKIKKSKTEGFKFDWEGGLEELKDKFTSVELQHRAAELR' A
#
# COMPACT_ATOMS: atom_id res chain seq x y z
N MET A 1 -13.12 16.44 22.95
CA MET A 1 -12.75 17.87 22.99
C MET A 1 -11.46 18.21 23.75
N LYS A 2 -10.87 17.34 24.62
CA LYS A 2 -9.60 17.69 25.32
C LYS A 2 -8.42 17.93 24.37
N TYR A 3 -8.35 17.20 23.25
CA TYR A 3 -7.21 17.23 22.35
C TYR A 3 -7.24 18.37 21.31
N GLU A 4 -8.41 18.90 20.95
CA GLU A 4 -8.51 20.01 19.98
C GLU A 4 -7.83 21.27 20.52
N LYS A 5 -8.12 21.65 21.77
CA LYS A 5 -7.51 22.82 22.41
C LYS A 5 -5.99 22.68 22.58
N GLU A 6 -5.52 21.48 22.84
CA GLU A 6 -4.08 21.23 23.02
C GLU A 6 -3.32 21.25 21.69
N ILE A 7 -3.96 20.77 20.61
CA ILE A 7 -3.42 20.86 19.26
C ILE A 7 -3.36 22.31 18.79
N GLU A 8 -4.41 23.10 19.00
CA GLU A 8 -4.44 24.53 18.63
C GLU A 8 -3.39 25.36 19.38
N LEU A 9 -3.18 25.09 20.67
CA LEU A 9 -2.17 25.78 21.47
C LEU A 9 -0.76 25.48 20.94
N LYS A 10 -0.45 24.20 20.70
CA LYS A 10 0.85 23.80 20.15
C LYS A 10 1.06 24.29 18.73
N LEU A 11 0.01 24.34 17.90
CA LEU A 11 0.09 24.95 16.56
C LEU A 11 0.41 26.44 16.61
N ARG A 12 -0.10 27.18 17.61
CA ARG A 12 0.22 28.61 17.77
C ARG A 12 1.65 28.87 18.21
N GLU A 13 2.23 28.00 19.03
CA GLU A 13 3.62 28.13 19.50
C GLU A 13 4.66 27.67 18.47
N LEU A 14 4.23 26.95 17.42
CA LEU A 14 5.13 26.47 16.38
C LEU A 14 5.44 27.58 15.34
N PRO A 15 6.72 27.76 14.96
CA PRO A 15 7.09 28.58 13.82
C PRO A 15 6.47 28.03 12.52
N GLU A 16 6.22 28.91 11.55
CA GLU A 16 5.49 28.56 10.31
C GLU A 16 6.12 27.42 9.51
N ASP A 17 7.46 27.30 9.53
CA ASP A 17 8.17 26.18 8.91
C ASP A 17 7.72 24.81 9.46
N LEU A 18 7.57 24.71 10.78
CA LEU A 18 7.17 23.45 11.44
C LEU A 18 5.67 23.20 11.36
N LYS A 19 4.84 24.23 11.16
CA LYS A 19 3.40 24.05 10.91
C LYS A 19 3.17 23.26 9.63
N ARG A 20 4.00 23.49 8.61
CA ARG A 20 3.90 22.80 7.33
C ARG A 20 4.19 21.31 7.47
N GLU A 21 5.23 20.97 8.23
CA GLU A 21 5.59 19.58 8.56
C GLU A 21 4.52 18.90 9.44
N ALA A 22 3.92 19.64 10.37
CA ALA A 22 2.82 19.14 11.19
C ALA A 22 1.56 18.82 10.37
N ILE A 23 1.23 19.66 9.38
CA ILE A 23 0.12 19.40 8.44
C ILE A 23 0.42 18.15 7.63
N ASP A 24 1.61 18.03 7.05
CA ASP A 24 2.03 16.85 6.27
C ASP A 24 1.95 15.57 7.13
N TYR A 25 2.41 15.65 8.38
CA TYR A 25 2.30 14.54 9.32
C TYR A 25 0.85 14.16 9.63
N LEU A 26 -0.04 15.13 9.84
CA LEU A 26 -1.47 14.88 10.05
C LEU A 26 -2.12 14.23 8.82
N GLU A 27 -1.81 14.71 7.62
CA GLU A 27 -2.26 14.10 6.36
C GLU A 27 -1.76 12.65 6.23
N SER A 28 -0.50 12.41 6.57
CA SER A 28 0.10 11.07 6.56
C SER A 28 -0.61 10.12 7.54
N LEU A 29 -1.06 10.59 8.71
CA LEU A 29 -1.78 9.79 9.70
C LEU A 29 -3.18 9.43 9.18
N ILE A 30 -3.88 10.39 8.58
CA ILE A 30 -5.19 10.18 7.96
C ILE A 30 -5.07 9.17 6.81
N ASN A 31 -4.08 9.36 5.94
CA ASN A 31 -3.84 8.48 4.80
C ASN A 31 -3.46 7.07 5.23
N ARG A 32 -2.55 6.91 6.20
CA ARG A 32 -2.20 5.59 6.76
C ARG A 32 -3.40 4.87 7.35
N ARG A 33 -4.32 5.59 8.01
CA ARG A 33 -5.55 5.00 8.55
C ARG A 33 -6.53 4.60 7.44
N LYS A 34 -6.63 5.37 6.35
CA LYS A 34 -7.42 5.01 5.15
C LYS A 34 -6.85 3.78 4.44
N ILE A 35 -5.52 3.73 4.24
CA ILE A 35 -4.83 2.58 3.62
C ILE A 35 -4.97 1.31 4.47
N LYS A 36 -4.87 1.43 5.81
CA LYS A 36 -5.12 0.28 6.69
C LYS A 36 -6.55 -0.23 6.61
N LYS A 37 -7.54 0.66 6.38
CA LYS A 37 -8.93 0.26 6.14
C LYS A 37 -9.11 -0.40 4.78
N SER A 38 -8.48 0.11 3.71
CA SER A 38 -8.58 -0.52 2.38
C SER A 38 -7.86 -1.86 2.27
N LYS A 39 -6.79 -2.11 3.05
CA LYS A 39 -6.16 -3.44 3.18
C LYS A 39 -7.04 -4.51 3.84
N THR A 40 -8.22 -4.15 4.33
CA THR A 40 -9.22 -5.12 4.86
C THR A 40 -9.94 -5.84 3.72
N GLU A 41 -9.92 -5.30 2.49
CA GLU A 41 -10.16 -6.10 1.30
C GLU A 41 -8.93 -6.98 1.13
N GLY A 42 -9.00 -8.19 1.67
CA GLY A 42 -7.90 -9.15 1.65
C GLY A 42 -7.29 -9.27 0.25
N PHE A 43 -5.97 -9.42 0.18
CA PHE A 43 -5.25 -9.65 -1.06
C PHE A 43 -5.93 -10.80 -1.82
N LYS A 44 -6.70 -10.45 -2.86
CA LYS A 44 -7.43 -11.44 -3.63
C LYS A 44 -6.41 -12.09 -4.55
N PHE A 45 -6.09 -13.35 -4.26
CA PHE A 45 -5.29 -14.21 -5.13
C PHE A 45 -6.12 -14.60 -6.37
N ASP A 46 -6.81 -13.64 -7.01
CA ASP A 46 -7.64 -13.89 -8.21
C ASP A 46 -6.81 -14.40 -9.40
N TRP A 47 -5.48 -14.31 -9.31
CA TRP A 47 -4.53 -14.84 -10.29
C TRP A 47 -4.10 -16.29 -9.99
N GLU A 48 -4.32 -16.79 -8.78
CA GLU A 48 -4.01 -18.17 -8.41
C GLU A 48 -4.94 -19.12 -9.18
N GLY A 49 -4.38 -20.10 -9.89
CA GLY A 49 -5.13 -21.02 -10.74
C GLY A 49 -5.37 -20.55 -12.19
N GLY A 50 -5.01 -19.31 -12.55
CA GLY A 50 -5.17 -18.81 -13.93
C GLY A 50 -4.35 -19.56 -15.00
N LEU A 51 -3.36 -20.38 -14.60
CA LEU A 51 -2.55 -21.23 -15.46
C LEU A 51 -2.85 -22.72 -15.29
N GLU A 52 -3.90 -23.10 -14.55
CA GLU A 52 -4.22 -24.50 -14.28
C GLU A 52 -4.50 -25.28 -15.57
N GLU A 53 -5.19 -24.68 -16.55
CA GLU A 53 -5.48 -25.27 -17.87
C GLU A 53 -4.23 -25.48 -18.75
N LEU A 54 -3.12 -24.80 -18.44
CA LEU A 54 -1.86 -24.92 -19.17
C LEU A 54 -0.95 -25.99 -18.57
N LYS A 55 -1.23 -26.44 -17.35
CA LYS A 55 -0.47 -27.47 -16.64
C LYS A 55 -0.51 -28.81 -17.36
N ASP A 56 -1.62 -29.15 -18.00
CA ASP A 56 -1.77 -30.38 -18.80
C ASP A 56 -1.18 -30.25 -20.22
N LYS A 57 -0.95 -29.02 -20.69
CA LYS A 57 -0.49 -28.75 -22.07
C LYS A 57 1.02 -28.54 -22.17
N PHE A 58 1.66 -28.13 -21.09
CA PHE A 58 3.09 -27.82 -21.08
C PHE A 58 3.79 -28.53 -19.93
N THR A 59 4.83 -29.30 -20.24
CA THR A 59 5.71 -29.83 -19.22
C THR A 59 6.58 -28.71 -18.64
N SER A 60 6.98 -28.83 -17.37
CA SER A 60 7.84 -27.84 -16.72
C SER A 60 9.17 -27.63 -17.47
N VAL A 61 9.65 -28.64 -18.19
CA VAL A 61 10.89 -28.60 -18.97
C VAL A 61 10.71 -27.81 -20.27
N GLU A 62 9.60 -27.97 -20.98
CA GLU A 62 9.30 -27.18 -22.18
C GLU A 62 9.17 -25.68 -21.87
N LEU A 63 8.58 -25.34 -20.73
CA LEU A 63 8.49 -23.95 -20.28
C LEU A 63 9.88 -23.35 -20.01
N GLN A 64 10.79 -24.14 -19.44
CA GLN A 64 12.17 -23.72 -19.19
C GLN A 64 12.93 -23.47 -20.50
N HIS A 65 12.77 -24.33 -21.50
CA HIS A 65 13.36 -24.12 -22.82
C HIS A 65 12.84 -22.85 -23.48
N ARG A 66 11.52 -22.65 -23.52
CA ARG A 66 10.92 -21.44 -24.10
C ARG A 66 11.33 -20.16 -23.37
N ALA A 67 11.46 -20.21 -22.05
CA ALA A 67 11.94 -19.07 -21.27
C ALA A 67 13.40 -18.73 -21.58
N ALA A 68 14.25 -19.74 -21.83
CA ALA A 68 15.63 -19.54 -22.24
C ALA A 68 15.76 -18.98 -23.66
N GLU A 69 14.83 -19.31 -24.56
CA GLU A 69 14.78 -18.78 -25.93
C GLU A 69 14.30 -17.31 -26.02
N LEU A 70 13.56 -16.84 -25.02
CA LEU A 70 13.06 -15.46 -24.94
C LEU A 70 14.03 -14.47 -24.27
N ARG A 71 15.27 -14.91 -24.01
CA ARG A 71 16.33 -14.12 -23.36
C ARG A 71 17.29 -13.53 -24.37
#